data_AF-A0A382W7D4-F1
#
_entry.id   AF-A0A382W7D4-F1
#
_cell.length_a   1.000
_cell.length_b   1.000
_cell.length_c   1.000
_cell.angle_alpha   90.00
_cell.angle_beta   90.00
_cell.angle_gamma   90.00
#
_symmetry.space_group_name_H-M   'P 1'
#
loop_
_entity.id
_entity.type
_entity.pdbx_description
1 polymer ?
#
loop_
_entity_poly.entity_id
_entity_poly.type
_entity_poly.pdbx_seq_one_letter_code
_entity_poly.pdbx_strand_id
1 'polypeptide(L)'
;MVKDLMSPNAFIYWADFLFHVTLGWSAFFLCLKLEFFSLSQLVCFSISTFSLFRSAIFIHELTHLRKGTFLLFRVVWNFFCGFPLMIPSFLYQGVHNDHHNLNLYGTKGDGEYFPFVDGGRLKIILFVLVAFLSPVFFFTRFVFLTPLSYCHKSIRSLV
;
A
#
# COMPACT_ATOMS: atom_id res chain seq x y z
N MET A 1 2.48 -29.80 0.18
CA MET A 1 3.49 -29.97 1.25
C MET A 1 3.84 -28.65 1.96
N VAL A 2 2.96 -27.64 1.95
CA VAL A 2 3.22 -26.30 2.55
C VAL A 2 1.97 -25.73 3.24
N LYS A 3 0.88 -26.51 3.32
CA LYS A 3 -0.48 -26.01 3.65
C LYS A 3 -0.58 -25.50 5.09
N ASP A 4 0.22 -26.09 5.96
CA ASP A 4 0.44 -25.78 7.36
C ASP A 4 1.19 -24.45 7.58
N LEU A 5 2.08 -24.07 6.66
CA LEU A 5 2.76 -22.76 6.67
C LEU A 5 1.87 -21.61 6.15
N MET A 6 0.75 -21.92 5.50
CA MET A 6 -0.17 -20.92 4.93
C MET A 6 -1.25 -20.46 5.91
N SER A 7 -1.27 -20.99 7.14
CA SER A 7 -2.26 -20.59 8.14
C SER A 7 -1.82 -19.29 8.82
N PRO A 8 -2.58 -18.19 8.68
CA PRO A 8 -2.17 -16.90 9.22
C PRO A 8 -2.16 -16.92 10.75
N ASN A 9 -1.05 -16.48 11.33
CA ASN A 9 -0.88 -16.36 12.78
C ASN A 9 -1.11 -14.92 13.23
N ALA A 10 -2.17 -14.70 14.01
CA ALA A 10 -2.53 -13.37 14.47
C ALA A 10 -1.46 -12.71 15.35
N PHE A 11 -0.77 -13.47 16.20
CA PHE A 11 0.27 -12.92 17.06
C PHE A 11 1.44 -12.36 16.24
N ILE A 12 1.90 -13.10 15.22
CA ILE A 12 2.96 -12.64 14.32
C ILE A 12 2.53 -11.37 13.59
N TYR A 13 1.31 -11.33 13.05
CA TYR A 13 0.78 -10.15 12.35
C TYR A 13 0.77 -8.91 13.24
N TRP A 14 0.20 -9.03 14.44
CA TRP A 14 0.10 -7.91 15.38
C TRP A 14 1.48 -7.45 15.88
N ALA A 15 2.33 -8.37 16.31
CA ALA A 15 3.64 -8.04 16.85
C ALA A 15 4.54 -7.36 15.80
N ASP A 16 4.62 -7.92 14.60
CA ASP A 16 5.42 -7.37 13.50
C ASP A 16 4.89 -6.01 13.06
N PHE A 17 3.58 -5.90 12.80
CA PHE A 17 2.98 -4.65 12.35
C PHE A 17 3.11 -3.55 13.40
N LEU A 18 2.73 -3.80 14.65
CA LEU A 18 2.75 -2.76 15.68
C LEU A 18 4.18 -2.29 15.98
N PHE A 19 5.16 -3.19 15.96
CA PHE A 19 6.57 -2.82 16.11
C PHE A 19 7.01 -1.88 14.98
N HIS A 20 6.85 -2.29 13.72
CA HIS A 20 7.34 -1.52 12.58
C HIS A 20 6.57 -0.23 12.36
N VAL A 21 5.25 -0.20 12.54
CA VAL A 21 4.47 1.02 12.34
C VAL A 21 4.80 2.06 13.41
N THR A 22 4.99 1.65 14.66
CA THR A 22 5.37 2.54 15.76
C THR A 22 6.79 3.07 15.57
N LEU A 23 7.73 2.18 15.25
CA LEU A 23 9.12 2.54 14.96
C LEU A 23 9.20 3.51 13.77
N GLY A 24 8.45 3.22 12.71
CA GLY A 24 8.40 4.03 11.49
C GLY A 24 7.92 5.45 11.76
N TRP A 25 6.75 5.62 12.39
CA TRP A 25 6.22 6.95 12.70
C TRP A 25 7.05 7.71 13.73
N SER A 26 7.61 7.03 14.71
CA SER A 26 8.50 7.67 15.70
C SER A 26 9.78 8.18 15.04
N ALA A 27 10.42 7.37 14.20
CA ALA A 27 11.60 7.75 13.44
C ALA A 27 11.28 8.88 12.43
N PHE A 28 10.13 8.83 11.77
CA PHE A 28 9.65 9.91 10.90
C PHE A 28 9.53 11.23 11.67
N PHE A 29 8.85 11.22 12.82
CA PHE A 29 8.68 12.40 13.65
C PHE A 29 10.03 12.98 14.11
N LEU A 30 10.96 12.14 14.56
CA LEU A 30 12.31 12.56 14.94
C LEU A 30 13.09 13.13 13.75
N CYS A 31 12.98 12.51 12.56
CA CYS A 31 13.61 12.98 11.33
C CYS A 31 13.24 14.44 11.02
N LEU A 32 11.99 14.85 11.28
CA LEU A 32 11.52 16.22 11.07
C LEU A 32 12.05 17.24 12.09
N LYS A 33 12.56 16.78 13.24
CA LYS A 33 13.07 17.64 14.32
C LYS A 33 14.60 17.79 14.30
N LEU A 34 15.29 16.92 13.58
CA LEU A 34 16.74 16.91 13.49
C LEU A 34 17.24 17.91 12.45
N GLU A 35 18.49 18.35 12.63
CA GLU A 35 19.15 19.26 11.70
C GLU A 35 19.21 18.67 10.29
N PHE A 36 18.95 19.52 9.31
CA PHE A 36 18.88 19.14 7.91
C PHE A 36 20.21 18.54 7.44
N PHE A 37 20.15 17.36 6.84
CA PHE A 37 21.28 16.54 6.40
C PHE A 37 22.26 16.08 7.50
N SER A 38 21.91 16.21 8.77
CA SER A 38 22.69 15.58 9.84
C SER A 38 22.69 14.06 9.71
N LEU A 39 23.77 13.41 10.17
CA LEU A 39 23.85 11.94 10.19
C LEU A 39 22.66 11.32 10.94
N SER A 40 22.26 11.91 12.06
CA SER A 40 21.09 11.47 12.83
C SER A 40 19.79 11.57 12.02
N GLN A 41 19.61 12.64 11.24
CA GLN A 41 18.43 12.77 10.37
C GLN A 41 18.42 11.67 9.31
N LEU A 42 19.55 11.41 8.65
CA LEU A 42 19.66 10.37 7.62
C LEU A 42 19.41 8.95 8.17
N VAL A 43 19.85 8.69 9.41
CA VAL A 43 19.56 7.44 10.12
C VAL A 43 18.06 7.32 10.42
N CYS A 44 17.44 8.37 10.97
CA CYS A 44 16.00 8.37 11.24
C CYS A 44 15.17 8.23 9.96
N PHE A 45 15.57 8.90 8.88
CA PHE A 45 14.97 8.78 7.55
C PHE A 45 15.01 7.34 7.05
N SER A 46 16.16 6.69 7.16
CA SER A 46 16.34 5.29 6.73
C SER A 46 15.48 4.34 7.55
N ILE A 47 15.50 4.46 8.89
CA ILE A 47 14.67 3.64 9.79
C ILE A 47 13.18 3.83 9.48
N SER A 48 12.74 5.09 9.33
CA SER A 48 11.37 5.42 8.97
C SER A 48 10.96 4.75 7.67
N THR A 49 11.78 4.91 6.62
CA THR A 49 11.50 4.39 5.28
C THR A 49 11.33 2.87 5.30
N PHE A 50 12.28 2.13 5.86
CA PHE A 50 12.21 0.66 5.87
C PHE A 50 11.10 0.12 6.78
N SER A 51 10.86 0.76 7.93
CA SER A 51 9.81 0.31 8.86
C SER A 51 8.41 0.58 8.32
N LEU A 52 8.18 1.75 7.71
CA LEU A 52 6.91 2.05 7.03
C LEU A 52 6.74 1.21 5.77
N PHE A 53 7.81 0.91 5.03
CA PHE A 53 7.75 -0.03 3.92
C PHE A 53 7.33 -1.43 4.39
N ARG A 54 7.95 -1.96 5.46
CA ARG A 54 7.55 -3.25 6.06
C ARG A 54 6.09 -3.24 6.51
N SER A 55 5.64 -2.13 7.08
CA SER A 55 4.24 -1.95 7.48
C SER A 55 3.30 -1.91 6.28
N ALA A 56 3.68 -1.21 5.20
CA ALA A 56 2.87 -1.05 4.00
C ALA A 56 2.65 -2.37 3.25
N ILE A 57 3.68 -3.22 3.15
CA ILE A 57 3.57 -4.48 2.42
C ILE A 57 2.63 -5.51 3.07
N PHE A 58 2.16 -5.28 4.31
CA PHE A 58 1.05 -6.08 4.87
C PHE A 58 -0.24 -5.97 4.06
N ILE A 59 -0.39 -4.96 3.19
CA ILE A 59 -1.52 -4.89 2.25
C ILE A 59 -1.62 -6.14 1.36
N HIS A 60 -0.48 -6.73 1.00
CA HIS A 60 -0.38 -7.97 0.22
C HIS A 60 -0.91 -9.16 1.02
N GLU A 61 -0.50 -9.28 2.28
CA GLU A 61 -1.01 -10.31 3.18
C GLU A 61 -2.52 -10.15 3.41
N LEU A 62 -2.97 -8.92 3.66
CA LEU A 62 -4.37 -8.60 3.90
C LEU A 62 -5.28 -8.97 2.73
N THR A 63 -4.83 -8.85 1.47
CA THR A 63 -5.67 -9.20 0.31
C THR A 63 -5.81 -10.70 0.11
N HIS A 64 -4.84 -11.49 0.58
CA HIS A 64 -4.90 -12.97 0.55
C HIS A 64 -5.66 -13.59 1.74
N LEU A 65 -5.81 -12.87 2.85
CA LEU A 65 -6.61 -13.33 3.98
C LEU A 65 -8.09 -13.54 3.56
N ARG A 66 -8.68 -14.65 4.02
CA ARG A 66 -10.10 -14.98 3.78
C ARG A 66 -11.00 -13.80 4.15
N LYS A 67 -11.96 -13.48 3.27
CA LYS A 67 -12.97 -12.42 3.51
C LYS A 67 -13.66 -12.64 4.86
N GLY A 68 -13.85 -11.56 5.62
CA GLY A 68 -14.48 -11.59 6.94
C GLY A 68 -13.54 -11.97 8.10
N THR A 69 -12.26 -12.25 7.84
CA THR A 69 -11.27 -12.52 8.89
C THR A 69 -10.36 -11.30 9.15
N PHE A 70 -9.71 -11.25 10.32
CA PHE A 70 -8.76 -10.19 10.71
C PHE A 70 -9.35 -8.77 10.63
N LEU A 71 -10.66 -8.63 10.88
CA LEU A 71 -11.37 -7.35 10.74
C LEU A 71 -10.73 -6.22 11.56
N LEU A 72 -10.45 -6.48 12.84
CA LEU A 72 -9.82 -5.50 13.71
C LEU A 72 -8.41 -5.12 13.22
N PHE A 73 -7.62 -6.12 12.80
CA PHE A 73 -6.29 -5.86 12.26
C PHE A 73 -6.34 -5.01 10.99
N ARG A 74 -7.29 -5.26 10.08
CA ARG A 74 -7.51 -4.42 8.89
C ARG A 74 -7.85 -2.97 9.24
N VAL A 75 -8.71 -2.77 10.25
CA VAL A 75 -9.08 -1.42 10.71
C VAL A 75 -7.86 -0.69 11.26
N VAL A 76 -7.13 -1.34 12.16
CA VAL A 76 -5.94 -0.75 12.79
C VAL A 76 -4.83 -0.51 11.77
N TRP A 77 -4.60 -1.45 10.85
CA TRP A 77 -3.66 -1.29 9.76
C TRP A 77 -4.01 -0.11 8.85
N ASN A 78 -5.28 0.03 8.45
CA ASN A 78 -5.70 1.18 7.65
C ASN A 78 -5.51 2.49 8.41
N PHE A 79 -5.88 2.54 9.70
CA PHE A 79 -5.77 3.76 10.49
C PHE A 79 -4.31 4.24 10.61
N PHE A 80 -3.38 3.34 10.94
CA PHE A 80 -1.98 3.73 11.17
C PHE A 80 -1.09 3.66 9.93
N CYS A 81 -1.48 2.98 8.86
CA CYS A 81 -0.64 2.77 7.68
C CYS A 81 -1.38 3.04 6.38
N GLY A 82 -2.51 2.36 6.14
CA GLY A 82 -3.27 2.47 4.89
C GLY A 82 -3.70 3.90 4.54
N PHE A 83 -4.41 4.60 5.43
CA PHE A 83 -4.87 5.97 5.18
C PHE A 83 -3.72 6.99 5.19
N PRO A 84 -2.80 7.00 6.17
CA PRO A 84 -1.71 7.96 6.17
C PRO A 84 -0.77 7.84 4.96
N LEU A 85 -0.56 6.62 4.46
CA LEU A 85 0.22 6.37 3.24
C LEU A 85 -0.65 6.33 1.97
N MET A 86 -1.95 6.60 2.11
CA MET A 86 -2.92 6.75 1.01
C MET A 86 -3.07 5.50 0.13
N ILE A 87 -2.85 4.34 0.75
CA ILE A 87 -3.00 3.01 0.20
C ILE A 87 -4.00 2.20 1.05
N PRO A 88 -5.25 2.67 1.21
CA PRO A 88 -6.23 1.91 1.98
C PRO A 88 -6.45 0.53 1.37
N SER A 89 -6.68 -0.47 2.23
CA SER A 89 -6.65 -1.88 1.84
C SER A 89 -7.65 -2.25 0.74
N PHE A 90 -8.74 -1.48 0.57
CA PHE A 90 -9.73 -1.73 -0.48
C PHE A 90 -9.18 -1.50 -1.90
N LEU A 91 -8.13 -0.68 -2.07
CA LEU A 91 -7.50 -0.48 -3.38
C LEU A 91 -6.84 -1.75 -3.92
N TYR A 92 -6.45 -2.65 -3.01
CA TYR A 92 -5.74 -3.89 -3.33
C TYR A 92 -6.67 -5.12 -3.30
N GLN A 93 -7.88 -4.95 -2.78
CA GLN A 93 -8.82 -6.05 -2.58
C GLN A 93 -9.47 -6.44 -3.91
N GLY A 94 -9.40 -7.73 -4.26
CA GLY A 94 -9.93 -8.25 -5.52
C GLY A 94 -8.91 -8.19 -6.65
N VAL A 95 -8.41 -7.00 -6.98
CA VAL A 95 -7.46 -6.78 -8.08
C VAL A 95 -6.21 -7.66 -7.97
N HIS A 96 -5.61 -7.70 -6.78
CA HIS A 96 -4.44 -8.55 -6.54
C HIS A 96 -4.74 -10.04 -6.64
N ASN A 97 -5.93 -10.47 -6.20
CA ASN A 97 -6.31 -11.88 -6.31
C ASN A 97 -6.55 -12.28 -7.78
N ASP A 98 -7.11 -11.37 -8.58
CA ASP A 98 -7.31 -11.56 -10.01
C ASP A 98 -5.96 -11.67 -10.73
N HIS A 99 -4.98 -10.88 -10.31
CA HIS A 99 -3.62 -11.01 -10.81
C HIS A 99 -3.03 -12.42 -10.55
N HIS A 100 -3.20 -13.00 -9.35
CA HIS A 100 -2.74 -14.36 -9.06
C HIS A 100 -3.58 -15.48 -9.70
N ASN A 101 -4.68 -15.15 -10.37
CA ASN A 101 -5.52 -16.13 -11.04
C ASN A 101 -4.90 -16.53 -12.39
N LEU A 102 -4.54 -17.81 -12.54
CA LEU A 102 -3.91 -18.35 -13.75
C LEU A 102 -4.69 -18.08 -15.05
N ASN A 103 -6.02 -17.93 -14.97
CA ASN A 103 -6.85 -17.63 -16.14
C ASN A 103 -6.87 -16.15 -16.54
N LEU A 104 -6.49 -15.26 -15.62
CA LEU A 104 -6.53 -13.81 -15.80
C LEU A 104 -5.14 -13.19 -15.91
N TYR A 105 -4.14 -13.79 -15.25
CA TYR A 105 -2.76 -13.33 -15.21
C TYR A 105 -2.24 -12.95 -16.60
N GLY A 106 -1.76 -11.72 -16.75
CA GLY A 106 -1.18 -11.21 -18.00
C GLY A 106 -2.19 -10.96 -19.13
N THR A 107 -3.49 -11.10 -18.89
CA THR A 107 -4.55 -10.75 -19.86
C THR A 107 -5.06 -9.33 -19.61
N LYS A 108 -6.00 -8.83 -20.43
CA LYS A 108 -6.69 -7.55 -20.18
C LYS A 108 -7.51 -7.53 -18.88
N GLY A 109 -7.81 -8.70 -18.31
CA GLY A 109 -8.50 -8.83 -17.03
C GLY A 109 -7.58 -8.70 -15.82
N ASP A 110 -6.27 -8.68 -16.02
CA ASP A 110 -5.28 -8.43 -14.96
C ASP A 110 -5.16 -6.92 -14.73
N GLY A 111 -5.57 -6.47 -13.55
CA GLY A 111 -5.52 -5.05 -13.18
C GLY A 111 -4.18 -4.58 -12.62
N GLU A 112 -3.23 -5.47 -12.34
CA GLU A 112 -1.95 -5.11 -11.74
C GLU A 112 -0.79 -5.14 -12.73
N TYR A 113 -0.72 -6.17 -13.59
CA TYR A 113 0.40 -6.30 -14.51
C TYR A 113 0.13 -5.64 -15.85
N PHE A 114 1.00 -4.70 -16.18
CA PHE A 114 1.15 -4.26 -17.55
C PHE A 114 1.86 -5.37 -18.35
N PRO A 115 1.42 -5.73 -19.57
CA PRO A 115 2.09 -6.74 -20.41
C PRO A 115 3.39 -6.16 -20.97
N PHE A 116 4.43 -6.08 -20.13
CA PHE A 116 5.70 -5.41 -20.45
C PHE A 116 6.45 -6.08 -21.61
N VAL A 117 6.28 -7.40 -21.79
CA VAL A 117 6.88 -8.16 -22.89
C VAL A 117 6.41 -7.61 -24.24
N ASP A 118 5.11 -7.36 -24.39
CA ASP A 118 4.52 -6.80 -25.61
C ASP A 118 4.63 -5.27 -25.66
N GLY A 119 4.84 -4.65 -24.49
CA GLY A 119 4.87 -3.20 -24.31
C GLY A 119 6.16 -2.50 -24.74
N GLY A 120 7.27 -3.23 -24.83
CA GLY A 120 8.60 -2.69 -25.12
C GLY A 120 9.29 -2.05 -23.91
N ARG A 121 10.64 -2.03 -23.92
CA ARG A 121 11.49 -1.63 -22.77
C ARG A 121 11.21 -0.22 -22.24
N LEU A 122 10.81 0.72 -23.12
CA LEU A 122 10.50 2.09 -22.72
C LEU A 122 9.33 2.16 -21.73
N LYS A 123 8.33 1.27 -21.87
CA LYS A 123 7.17 1.25 -20.96
C LYS A 123 7.54 0.77 -19.55
N ILE A 124 8.60 -0.02 -19.39
CA ILE A 124 9.14 -0.39 -18.06
C ILE A 124 9.67 0.86 -17.35
N ILE A 125 10.45 1.68 -18.06
CA ILE A 125 10.99 2.94 -17.51
C ILE A 125 9.84 3.90 -17.17
N LEU A 126 8.90 4.07 -18.11
CA LEU A 126 7.74 4.94 -17.90
C LEU A 126 6.90 4.49 -16.69
N PHE A 127 6.69 3.19 -16.52
CA PHE A 127 5.93 2.63 -15.39
C PHE A 127 6.57 3.01 -14.05
N VAL A 128 7.89 2.88 -13.92
CA VAL A 128 8.62 3.29 -12.71
C VAL A 128 8.49 4.80 -12.49
N LEU A 129 8.58 5.62 -13.55
CA LEU A 129 8.44 7.07 -13.43
C LEU A 129 7.02 7.49 -13.02
N VAL A 130 5.99 6.80 -13.52
CA VAL A 130 4.58 7.06 -13.14
C VAL A 130 4.34 6.76 -11.66
N ALA A 131 5.09 5.83 -11.04
CA ALA A 131 4.95 5.55 -9.61
C ALA A 131 5.13 6.82 -8.75
N PHE A 132 6.01 7.75 -9.14
CA PHE A 132 6.21 9.03 -8.44
C PHE A 132 4.99 9.97 -8.51
N LEU A 133 4.10 9.79 -9.48
CA LEU A 133 2.86 10.55 -9.59
C LEU A 133 1.74 9.95 -8.72
N SER A 134 1.87 8.69 -8.28
CA SER A 134 0.84 7.99 -7.50
C SER A 134 0.41 8.75 -6.23
N PRO A 135 1.34 9.32 -5.42
CA PRO A 135 0.94 10.12 -4.26
C PRO A 135 0.05 11.31 -4.65
N VAL A 136 0.35 11.99 -5.76
CA VAL A 136 -0.43 13.14 -6.25
C VAL A 136 -1.82 12.69 -6.71
N PHE A 137 -1.91 11.58 -7.43
CA PHE A 137 -3.18 11.01 -7.87
C PHE A 137 -4.07 10.61 -6.69
N PHE A 138 -3.51 9.86 -5.72
CA PHE A 138 -4.26 9.47 -4.53
C PHE A 138 -4.63 10.68 -3.66
N PHE A 139 -3.79 11.71 -3.59
CA PHE A 139 -4.09 12.94 -2.85
C PHE A 139 -5.29 13.64 -3.44
N THR A 140 -5.23 13.85 -4.75
CA THR A 140 -6.31 14.47 -5.51
C THR A 140 -7.60 13.68 -5.35
N ARG A 141 -7.54 12.35 -5.50
CA ARG A 141 -8.70 11.45 -5.39
C ARG A 141 -9.33 11.49 -4.00
N PHE A 142 -8.55 11.28 -2.94
CA PHE A 142 -9.09 11.08 -1.60
C PHE A 142 -9.38 12.39 -0.87
N VAL A 143 -8.55 13.42 -1.05
CA VAL A 143 -8.71 14.70 -0.33
C VAL A 143 -9.70 15.63 -1.03
N PHE A 144 -9.76 15.62 -2.35
CA PHE A 144 -10.61 16.55 -3.11
C PHE A 144 -11.79 15.85 -3.81
N LEU A 145 -11.51 14.92 -4.73
CA LEU A 145 -12.55 14.37 -5.59
C LEU A 145 -13.59 13.58 -4.79
N THR A 146 -13.15 12.80 -3.80
CA THR A 146 -14.06 11.99 -2.97
C THR A 146 -15.05 12.87 -2.20
N PRO A 147 -14.64 13.87 -1.39
CA PRO A 147 -15.58 14.81 -0.77
C PRO A 147 -16.50 15.53 -1.78
N LEU A 148 -15.94 16.03 -2.89
CA LEU A 148 -16.72 16.74 -3.91
C LEU A 148 -17.77 15.84 -4.59
N SER A 149 -17.52 14.53 -4.70
CA SER A 149 -18.46 13.58 -5.28
C SER A 149 -19.73 13.36 -4.44
N TYR A 150 -19.66 13.66 -3.13
CA TYR A 150 -20.85 13.72 -2.27
C TYR A 150 -21.70 14.95 -2.57
N CYS A 151 -21.07 16.06 -2.95
CA CYS A 151 -21.74 17.32 -3.29
C CYS A 151 -22.30 17.35 -4.72
N HIS A 152 -21.58 16.79 -5.70
CA HIS A 152 -21.94 16.88 -7.12
C HIS A 152 -21.84 15.53 -7.84
N LYS A 153 -22.96 15.06 -8.40
CA LYS A 153 -23.07 13.72 -9.00
C LYS A 153 -22.13 13.49 -10.19
N SER A 154 -21.83 14.51 -11.00
CA SER A 154 -20.93 14.35 -12.16
C SER A 154 -19.49 14.03 -11.76
N ILE A 155 -19.07 14.35 -10.53
CA ILE A 155 -17.71 14.08 -10.06
C ILE A 155 -17.54 12.61 -9.67
N ARG A 156 -18.64 11.90 -9.40
CA ARG A 156 -18.60 10.48 -9.02
C ARG A 156 -18.00 9.57 -10.08
N SER A 157 -18.03 9.96 -11.36
CA SER A 157 -17.39 9.19 -12.42
C SER A 157 -15.87 9.36 -12.47
N LEU A 158 -15.32 10.31 -11.72
CA LEU A 158 -13.87 10.58 -11.62
C LEU A 158 -13.24 9.98 -10.35
N VAL A 159 -14.06 9.44 -9.43
CA VAL A 159 -13.64 8.82 -8.17
C VAL A 159 -13.71 7.32 -8.29
#